data_AF-A0A2T6ZTB9-F1
#
_entry.id   AF-A0A2T6ZTB9-F1
#
_cell.length_a   1.000
_cell.length_b   1.000
_cell.length_c   1.000
_cell.angle_alpha   90.00
_cell.angle_beta   90.00
_cell.angle_gamma   90.00
#
_symmetry.space_group_name_H-M   'P 1'
#
loop_
_entity.id
_entity.type
_entity.pdbx_description
1 polymer ?
#
loop_
_entity_poly.entity_id
_entity_poly.type
_entity_poly.pdbx_seq_one_letter_code
_entity_poly.pdbx_strand_id
1 'polypeptide(L)'
;MFPTRALLVQKVYKAKKPWPPDFSLLSQKHQFRLERRYRRRMKLKFARPRLQKVVKLAQGVIISTLAIWAVFINDWGERGNRPVQPLRDWVSDLKKSFWSTPSRPKLSGQPRTPSSSGSISEASSR
;
A
#
# COMPACT_ATOMS: atom_id res chain seq x y z
N MET A 1 -21.47 -2.36 -38.33
CA MET A 1 -20.58 -2.78 -39.43
C MET A 1 -19.55 -1.68 -39.64
N PHE A 2 -18.28 -1.92 -39.33
CA PHE A 2 -17.21 -0.93 -39.54
C PHE A 2 -16.48 -1.23 -40.85
N PRO A 3 -16.28 -0.25 -41.74
CA PRO A 3 -15.80 -0.50 -43.08
C PRO A 3 -14.32 -0.92 -43.08
N THR A 4 -14.08 -2.11 -43.64
CA THR A 4 -12.95 -2.46 -44.53
C THR A 4 -11.59 -1.81 -44.23
N ARG A 5 -10.81 -2.46 -43.35
CA ARG A 5 -9.35 -2.29 -43.23
C ARG A 5 -8.53 -2.89 -44.38
N ALA A 6 -9.18 -3.33 -45.46
CA ALA A 6 -8.53 -4.06 -46.55
C ALA A 6 -7.94 -3.15 -47.66
N LEU A 7 -8.36 -1.87 -47.75
CA LEU A 7 -8.01 -1.01 -48.90
C LEU A 7 -6.72 -0.19 -48.74
N LEU A 8 -5.96 -0.34 -47.64
CA LEU A 8 -4.70 0.38 -47.42
C LEU A 8 -3.44 -0.51 -47.55
N VAL A 9 -3.57 -1.70 -48.12
CA VAL A 9 -2.43 -2.64 -48.29
C VAL A 9 -1.69 -2.42 -49.63
N GLN A 10 -2.13 -1.49 -50.48
CA GLN A 10 -1.82 -1.60 -51.91
C GLN A 10 -0.54 -0.92 -52.43
N LYS A 11 0.30 -0.26 -51.61
CA LYS A 11 1.69 0.06 -52.04
C LYS A 11 2.66 0.04 -50.86
N VAL A 12 3.29 -1.12 -50.64
CA VAL A 12 4.50 -1.20 -49.80
C VAL A 12 5.63 -0.52 -50.54
N TYR A 13 5.80 0.78 -50.32
CA TYR A 13 6.97 1.51 -50.83
C TYR A 13 8.23 0.87 -50.26
N LYS A 14 9.00 0.17 -51.11
CA LYS A 14 10.29 -0.38 -50.69
C LYS A 14 11.21 0.78 -50.35
N ALA A 15 11.84 0.72 -49.18
CA ALA A 15 12.80 1.73 -48.77
C ALA A 15 13.95 1.79 -49.80
N LYS A 16 14.29 3.01 -50.25
CA LYS A 16 15.41 3.23 -51.20
C LYS A 16 16.76 2.71 -50.66
N LYS A 17 16.89 2.61 -49.33
CA LYS A 17 18.01 1.98 -48.65
C LYS A 17 17.47 0.80 -47.84
N PRO A 18 17.91 -0.45 -48.08
CA PRO A 18 17.57 -1.56 -47.21
C PRO A 18 18.16 -1.31 -45.81
N TRP A 19 17.37 -1.61 -44.79
CA TRP A 19 17.85 -1.69 -43.40
C TRP A 19 17.89 -3.19 -43.05
N PRO A 20 18.87 -3.68 -42.28
CA PRO A 20 20.01 -2.99 -41.66
C PRO A 20 21.14 -2.68 -42.66
N PRO A 21 21.94 -1.62 -42.42
CA PRO A 21 23.15 -1.38 -43.20
C PRO A 21 24.20 -2.45 -42.89
N ASP A 22 24.93 -2.89 -43.91
CA ASP A 22 26.05 -3.82 -43.73
C ASP A 22 27.19 -3.11 -42.97
N PHE A 23 27.42 -3.53 -41.72
CA PHE A 23 28.39 -2.88 -40.83
C PHE A 23 29.84 -3.14 -41.23
N SER A 24 30.12 -4.19 -42.00
CA SER A 24 31.46 -4.54 -42.50
C SER A 24 31.97 -3.58 -43.57
N LEU A 25 31.07 -2.92 -44.30
CA LEU A 25 31.40 -1.98 -45.38
C LEU A 25 31.56 -0.53 -44.88
N LEU A 26 31.35 -0.31 -43.58
CA LEU A 26 31.24 1.01 -42.98
C LEU A 26 32.54 1.43 -42.28
N SER A 27 32.99 2.66 -42.51
CA SER A 27 34.10 3.24 -41.74
C SER A 27 33.81 3.19 -40.24
N GLN A 28 34.82 2.86 -39.43
CA GLN A 28 34.73 2.71 -37.97
C GLN A 28 34.18 3.97 -37.28
N LYS A 29 34.49 5.17 -37.82
CA LYS A 29 33.91 6.44 -37.34
C LYS A 29 32.40 6.49 -37.53
N HIS A 30 31.88 5.95 -38.64
CA HIS A 30 30.45 5.90 -38.91
C HIS A 30 29.76 4.82 -38.06
N GLN A 31 30.38 3.67 -37.90
CA GLN A 31 29.92 2.59 -37.01
C GLN A 31 29.74 3.07 -35.56
N PHE A 32 30.73 3.77 -35.00
CA PHE A 32 30.65 4.29 -33.63
C PHE A 32 29.49 5.30 -33.45
N ARG A 33 29.19 6.12 -34.47
CA ARG A 33 28.03 7.04 -34.43
C ARG A 33 26.70 6.27 -34.42
N LEU A 34 26.59 5.20 -35.20
CA LEU A 34 25.40 4.35 -35.22
C LEU A 34 25.23 3.60 -33.91
N GLU A 35 26.31 3.02 -33.37
CA GLU A 35 26.31 2.33 -32.09
C GLU A 35 25.88 3.27 -30.96
N ARG A 36 26.45 4.48 -30.90
CA ARG A 36 26.06 5.50 -29.90
C ARG A 36 24.58 5.86 -30.01
N ARG A 37 24.06 6.01 -31.23
CA ARG A 37 22.63 6.29 -31.47
C ARG A 37 21.74 5.11 -31.07
N TYR A 38 22.17 3.88 -31.35
CA TYR A 38 21.47 2.66 -30.95
C TYR A 38 21.40 2.53 -29.42
N ARG A 39 22.53 2.63 -28.70
CA ARG A 39 22.58 2.56 -27.24
C ARG A 39 21.65 3.59 -26.58
N ARG A 40 21.62 4.82 -27.09
CA ARG A 40 20.71 5.88 -26.62
C ARG A 40 19.23 5.51 -26.83
N ARG A 41 18.88 5.02 -28.02
CA ARG A 41 17.50 4.61 -28.34
C ARG A 41 17.07 3.38 -27.54
N MET A 42 17.98 2.43 -27.33
CA MET A 42 17.72 1.25 -26.51
C MET A 42 17.47 1.64 -25.06
N LYS A 43 18.26 2.56 -24.49
CA LYS A 43 17.99 3.08 -23.13
C LYS A 43 16.57 3.67 -23.01
N LEU A 44 16.09 4.38 -24.03
CA LEU A 44 14.73 4.93 -24.05
C LEU A 44 13.65 3.87 -24.27
N LYS A 45 13.89 2.87 -25.12
CA LYS A 45 12.94 1.76 -25.37
C LYS A 45 12.83 0.80 -24.18
N PHE A 46 13.93 0.57 -23.47
CA PHE A 46 13.98 -0.26 -22.27
C PHE A 46 13.71 0.50 -20.97
N ALA A 47 13.58 1.83 -21.02
CA ALA A 47 13.03 2.57 -19.90
C ALA A 47 11.57 2.12 -19.70
N ARG A 48 11.35 1.21 -18.73
CA ARG A 48 10.02 0.74 -18.31
C ARG A 48 9.61 1.45 -17.01
N PRO A 49 9.22 2.74 -17.05
CA PRO A 49 8.95 3.52 -15.84
C PRO A 49 7.77 2.96 -15.03
N ARG A 50 6.77 2.37 -15.70
CA ARG A 50 5.62 1.76 -15.01
C ARG A 50 6.02 0.53 -14.19
N LEU A 51 6.83 -0.36 -14.76
CA LEU A 51 7.34 -1.53 -14.05
C LEU A 51 8.19 -1.12 -12.86
N GLN A 52 9.08 -0.14 -13.04
CA GLN A 52 9.90 0.39 -11.95
C GLN A 52 9.07 1.00 -10.81
N LYS A 53 7.97 1.70 -11.13
CA LYS A 53 7.03 2.21 -10.11
C LYS A 53 6.37 1.07 -9.33
N VAL A 54 5.91 0.02 -10.02
CA VAL A 54 5.28 -1.14 -9.39
C VAL A 54 6.28 -1.88 -8.48
N VAL A 55 7.51 -2.11 -8.94
CA VAL A 55 8.53 -2.79 -8.12
C VAL A 55 8.88 -1.97 -6.89
N LYS A 56 9.03 -0.65 -7.01
CA LYS A 56 9.28 0.23 -5.86
C LYS A 56 8.13 0.21 -4.85
N LEU A 57 6.89 0.21 -5.34
CA LEU A 57 5.71 0.08 -4.48
C LEU A 57 5.70 -1.28 -3.78
N ALA A 58 5.93 -2.37 -4.51
CA ALA A 58 6.01 -3.71 -3.95
C ALA A 58 7.13 -3.84 -2.91
N GLN A 59 8.31 -3.26 -3.16
CA GLN A 59 9.40 -3.18 -2.18
C GLN A 59 8.96 -2.46 -0.90
N GLY A 60 8.31 -1.31 -1.03
CA GLY A 60 7.78 -0.56 0.13
C GLY A 60 6.75 -1.36 0.91
N VAL A 61 5.85 -2.08 0.23
CA VAL A 61 4.85 -2.95 0.84
C VAL A 61 5.51 -4.14 1.57
N ILE A 62 6.53 -4.75 1.00
CA ILE A 62 7.25 -5.87 1.64
C ILE A 62 7.96 -5.38 2.90
N ILE A 63 8.67 -4.24 2.83
CA ILE A 63 9.37 -3.66 3.98
C ILE A 63 8.37 -3.30 5.09
N SER A 64 7.25 -2.66 4.77
CA SER A 64 6.24 -2.32 5.77
C SER A 64 5.60 -3.56 6.39
N THR A 65 5.31 -4.59 5.58
CA THR A 65 4.76 -5.86 6.07
C THR A 65 5.72 -6.54 7.03
N LEU A 66 7.02 -6.58 6.72
CA LEU A 66 8.05 -7.14 7.61
C LEU A 66 8.19 -6.32 8.89
N ALA A 67 8.11 -4.99 8.82
CA ALA A 67 8.14 -4.14 10.01
C ALA A 67 6.93 -4.40 10.93
N ILE A 68 5.72 -4.50 10.37
CA ILE A 68 4.51 -4.84 11.14
C ILE A 68 4.66 -6.23 11.76
N TRP A 69 5.12 -7.22 11.01
CA TRP A 69 5.35 -8.57 11.52
C TRP A 69 6.38 -8.58 12.66
N ALA A 70 7.51 -7.88 12.49
CA ALA A 70 8.55 -7.78 13.51
C ALA A 70 8.06 -7.08 14.78
N VAL A 71 7.19 -6.08 14.65
CA VAL A 71 6.63 -5.34 15.78
C VAL A 71 5.51 -6.12 16.45
N PHE A 72 4.63 -6.85 15.75
CA PHE A 72 3.43 -7.44 16.34
C PHE A 72 3.46 -8.95 16.56
N ILE A 73 4.19 -9.70 15.74
CA ILE A 73 4.15 -11.17 15.72
C ILE A 73 5.47 -11.78 16.20
N ASN A 74 6.59 -11.13 15.92
CA ASN A 74 7.87 -11.62 16.42
C ASN A 74 7.98 -11.34 17.93
N ASP A 75 8.06 -12.39 18.73
CA ASP A 75 8.35 -12.28 20.16
C ASP A 75 9.86 -12.29 20.35
N TRP A 76 10.43 -11.10 20.57
CA TRP A 76 11.88 -10.91 20.74
C TRP A 76 12.37 -11.28 22.17
N GLY A 77 11.60 -12.11 22.90
CA GLY A 77 11.81 -12.44 24.31
C GLY A 77 11.51 -11.30 25.31
N GLU A 78 11.54 -11.58 26.63
CA GLU A 78 11.19 -10.59 27.67
C GLU A 78 11.97 -9.26 27.59
N ARG A 79 13.25 -9.32 27.17
CA ARG A 79 14.11 -8.13 27.07
C ARG A 79 13.91 -7.34 25.78
N GLY A 80 13.64 -8.01 24.66
CA GLY A 80 13.45 -7.37 23.35
C GLY A 80 12.07 -6.76 23.15
N ASN A 81 11.06 -7.21 23.91
CA ASN A 81 9.69 -6.70 23.79
C ASN A 81 9.48 -5.32 24.46
N ARG A 82 10.25 -4.95 25.50
CA ARG A 82 10.10 -3.68 26.23
C ARG A 82 10.08 -2.39 25.38
N PRO A 83 10.95 -2.20 24.36
CA PRO A 83 10.91 -0.98 23.54
C PRO A 83 9.71 -0.90 22.60
N VAL A 84 9.10 -2.02 22.22
CA VAL A 84 7.97 -2.06 21.28
C VAL A 84 6.60 -2.09 21.97
N GLN A 85 6.53 -2.38 23.29
CA GLN A 85 5.28 -2.38 24.05
C GLN A 85 4.51 -1.03 23.98
N PRO A 86 5.13 0.14 24.21
CA PRO A 86 4.39 1.41 24.20
C PRO A 86 3.75 1.70 22.84
N LEU A 87 4.40 1.27 21.75
CA LEU A 87 3.89 1.39 20.40
C LEU A 87 2.69 0.46 20.16
N ARG A 88 2.78 -0.79 20.64
CA ARG A 88 1.67 -1.77 20.56
C ARG A 88 0.45 -1.28 21.33
N ASP A 89 0.64 -0.77 22.54
CA ASP A 89 -0.42 -0.26 23.42
C ASP A 89 -1.13 0.93 22.77
N TRP A 90 -0.37 1.90 22.26
CA TRP A 90 -0.91 3.05 21.53
C TRP A 90 -1.71 2.65 20.28
N VAL A 91 -1.20 1.72 19.47
CA VAL A 91 -1.95 1.20 18.30
C VAL A 91 -3.23 0.49 18.76
N SER A 92 -3.18 -0.26 19.87
CA SER A 92 -4.34 -0.95 20.41
C SER A 92 -5.41 0.04 20.89
N ASP A 93 -5.00 1.16 21.49
CA ASP A 93 -5.91 2.20 21.98
C ASP A 93 -6.52 3.01 20.85
N LEU A 94 -5.76 3.31 19.79
CA LEU A 94 -6.31 3.85 18.56
C LEU A 94 -7.31 2.90 17.93
N LYS A 95 -6.98 1.60 17.83
CA LYS A 95 -7.88 0.60 17.26
C LYS A 95 -9.17 0.51 18.07
N LYS A 96 -9.09 0.52 19.41
CA LYS A 96 -10.27 0.56 20.29
C LYS A 96 -11.06 1.84 20.09
N SER A 97 -10.43 3.01 20.01
CA SER A 97 -11.11 4.30 19.80
C SER A 97 -11.84 4.36 18.45
N PHE A 98 -11.24 3.86 17.38
CA PHE A 98 -11.85 3.83 16.04
C PHE A 98 -12.91 2.75 15.85
N TRP A 99 -12.79 1.60 16.52
CA TRP A 99 -13.72 0.46 16.38
C TRP A 99 -14.66 0.26 17.57
N SER A 100 -14.64 1.15 18.57
CA SER A 100 -15.66 1.14 19.62
C SER A 100 -16.89 1.90 19.16
N THR A 101 -18.06 1.32 19.42
CA THR A 101 -19.34 2.01 19.29
C THR A 101 -19.34 3.21 20.23
N PRO A 102 -19.78 4.42 19.82
CA PRO A 102 -19.91 5.54 20.76
C PRO A 102 -20.79 5.09 21.91
N SER A 103 -20.26 5.15 23.15
CA SER A 103 -21.00 4.79 24.35
C SER A 103 -22.33 5.55 24.36
N ARG A 104 -23.45 4.84 24.23
CA ARG A 104 -24.79 5.40 24.38
C ARG A 104 -24.82 6.12 25.74
N PRO A 105 -25.18 7.41 25.82
CA PRO A 105 -25.27 8.09 27.11
C PRO A 105 -26.23 7.29 27.97
N LYS A 106 -25.75 6.77 29.11
CA LYS A 106 -26.62 6.17 30.12
C LYS A 106 -27.51 7.30 30.61
N LEU A 107 -28.74 7.36 30.12
CA LEU A 107 -29.80 8.14 30.73
C LEU A 107 -29.88 7.64 32.18
N SER A 108 -29.48 8.49 33.11
CA SER A 108 -29.49 8.23 34.54
C SER A 108 -30.94 7.97 34.96
N GLY A 109 -31.30 6.69 35.03
CA GLY A 109 -32.48 6.24 35.77
C GLY A 109 -32.24 6.50 37.24
N GLN A 110 -32.54 7.73 37.66
CA GLN A 110 -32.72 8.13 39.05
C GLN A 110 -33.74 7.18 39.70
N PRO A 111 -33.37 6.40 40.74
CA PRO A 111 -34.36 5.70 41.56
C PRO A 111 -35.10 6.77 42.38
N ARG A 112 -36.32 7.11 41.97
CA ARG A 112 -37.21 7.93 42.79
C ARG A 112 -37.61 7.09 44.00
N THR A 113 -37.21 7.53 45.18
CA THR A 113 -37.73 7.04 46.46
C THR A 113 -39.20 7.42 46.60
N PRO A 114 -40.04 6.55 47.16
CA PRO A 114 -41.19 7.00 47.92
C PRO A 114 -40.85 6.97 49.41
N SER A 115 -40.70 8.17 49.96
CA SER A 115 -40.95 8.52 51.35
C SER A 115 -42.40 8.18 51.74
N SER A 116 -42.67 8.05 53.05
CA SER A 116 -43.96 7.83 53.74
C SER A 116 -44.22 6.35 54.11
N SER A 117 -44.53 5.91 55.32
CA SER A 117 -44.80 6.50 56.65
C SER A 117 -45.37 5.38 57.53
N GLY A 118 -45.07 5.35 58.84
CA GLY A 118 -45.79 4.54 59.86
C GLY A 118 -44.86 3.72 60.75
N SER A 119 -44.44 4.23 61.91
CA SER A 119 -45.05 4.05 63.26
C SER A 119 -44.34 2.93 64.03
N ILE A 120 -43.36 3.27 64.88
CA ILE A 120 -43.48 3.49 66.33
C ILE A 120 -43.46 2.17 67.14
N SER A 121 -42.34 2.02 67.85
CA SER A 121 -42.12 1.37 69.16
C SER A 121 -42.70 -0.02 69.47
N GLU A 122 -41.80 -0.96 69.78
CA GLU A 122 -41.95 -1.76 71.02
C GLU A 122 -40.58 -2.20 71.53
N ALA A 123 -40.08 -1.47 72.53
CA ALA A 123 -39.09 -1.96 73.46
C ALA A 123 -39.87 -2.71 74.56
N SER A 124 -39.67 -4.02 74.70
CA SER A 124 -40.02 -4.70 75.95
C SER A 124 -39.25 -6.02 76.09
N SER A 125 -38.51 -6.06 77.18
CA SER A 125 -37.83 -7.17 77.83
C SER A 125 -38.53 -8.54 77.72
N ARG A 126 -37.74 -9.58 77.43
CA ARG A 126 -37.63 -10.82 78.24
C ARG A 126 -36.50 -11.69 77.74
#